data_AF-A0A9D1Q8M9-F1
#
_entry.id   AF-A0A9D1Q8M9-F1
#
_cell.length_a   1.000
_cell.length_b   1.000
_cell.length_c   1.000
_cell.angle_alpha   90.00
_cell.angle_beta   90.00
_cell.angle_gamma   90.00
#
_symmetry.space_group_name_H-M   'P 1'
#
loop_
_entity.id
_entity.type
_entity.pdbx_description
1 polymer ?
#
loop_
_entity_poly.entity_id
_entity_poly.type
_entity_poly.pdbx_seq_one_letter_code
_entity_poly.pdbx_strand_id
1 'polypeptide(L)'
;MISNILINAIASYKSLVRINDLKKVNYFFGENGAGKTTISRLIANPDNYQNCSIDWLGSQRLSTLVYNRDFIDNNFSQNQSVKGVFT
;
A
#
# COMPACT_ATOMS: atom_id res chain seq x y z
N MET A 1 -8.75 3.60 11.02
CA MET A 1 -7.85 2.41 10.92
C MET A 1 -8.34 1.57 9.76
N ILE A 2 -7.47 0.89 9.00
CA ILE A 2 -7.93 -0.02 7.94
C ILE A 2 -8.60 -1.23 8.59
N SER A 3 -9.80 -1.57 8.16
CA SER A 3 -10.59 -2.70 8.67
C SER A 3 -10.60 -3.89 7.73
N ASN A 4 -10.51 -3.66 6.41
CA ASN A 4 -10.49 -4.70 5.40
C ASN A 4 -9.69 -4.26 4.17
N ILE A 5 -9.02 -5.21 3.52
CA ILE A 5 -8.37 -5.03 2.22
C ILE A 5 -8.86 -6.13 1.28
N LEU A 6 -9.46 -5.73 0.16
CA LEU A 6 -9.82 -6.61 -0.95
C LEU A 6 -8.80 -6.46 -2.06
N ILE A 7 -8.22 -7.58 -2.49
CA ILE A 7 -7.21 -7.63 -3.55
C ILE A 7 -7.67 -8.66 -4.58
N ASN A 8 -7.76 -8.25 -5.84
CA ASN A 8 -8.15 -9.16 -6.91
C ASN A 8 -7.49 -8.78 -8.24
N ALA A 9 -7.06 -9.79 -8.99
CA ALA A 9 -6.54 -9.68 -10.35
C ALA A 9 -5.40 -8.65 -10.53
N ILE A 10 -4.49 -8.52 -9.56
CA ILE A 10 -3.33 -7.63 -9.64
C ILE A 10 -2.03 -8.34 -9.21
N ALA A 11 -0.97 -8.17 -10.01
CA ALA A 11 0.35 -8.76 -9.77
C ALA A 11 0.28 -10.26 -9.42
N SER A 12 0.67 -10.63 -8.20
CA SER A 12 0.67 -12.01 -7.68
C SER A 12 -0.70 -12.51 -7.21
N TYR A 13 -1.68 -11.63 -7.04
CA TYR A 13 -3.04 -11.96 -6.61
C TYR A 13 -3.90 -12.30 -7.83
N LYS A 14 -3.97 -13.59 -8.18
CA LYS A 14 -4.73 -14.09 -9.35
C LYS A 14 -6.21 -14.34 -9.06
N SER A 15 -6.58 -14.46 -7.79
CA SER A 15 -7.94 -14.64 -7.31
C SER A 15 -8.26 -13.63 -6.22
N LEU A 16 -9.55 -13.52 -5.87
CA LEU A 16 -10.02 -12.64 -4.80
C LEU A 16 -9.41 -13.06 -3.46
N VAL A 17 -8.68 -12.15 -2.85
CA VAL A 17 -8.16 -12.27 -1.49
C VAL A 17 -8.77 -11.18 -0.63
N ARG A 18 -9.25 -11.59 0.55
CA ARG A 18 -9.78 -10.70 1.58
C ARG A 18 -8.88 -10.77 2.81
N ILE A 19 -8.38 -9.62 3.25
CA ILE A 19 -7.58 -9.49 4.46
C ILE A 19 -8.44 -8.76 5.51
N ASN A 20 -8.95 -9.54 6.47
CA ASN A 20 -9.78 -9.06 7.58
C ASN A 20 -8.99 -9.06 8.90
N ASP A 21 -9.67 -8.72 9.99
CA ASP A 21 -9.18 -8.84 11.37
C ASP A 21 -7.86 -8.10 11.64
N LEU A 22 -7.60 -7.06 10.84
CA LEU A 22 -6.43 -6.21 10.97
C LEU A 22 -6.37 -5.61 12.38
N LYS A 23 -5.19 -5.68 12.97
CA LYS A 23 -4.88 -5.09 14.27
C LYS A 23 -4.18 -3.75 14.07
N LYS A 24 -3.92 -3.05 15.18
CA LYS A 24 -3.19 -1.77 15.13
C LYS A 24 -1.81 -1.93 14.46
N VAL A 25 -1.19 -3.10 14.62
CA VAL A 25 0.07 -3.50 13.98
C VAL A 25 -0.15 -4.85 13.31
N ASN A 26 0.27 -4.99 12.04
CA ASN A 26 0.15 -6.21 11.26
C ASN A 26 1.50 -6.52 10.61
N TYR A 27 1.82 -7.80 10.47
CA TYR A 27 3.04 -8.28 9.81
C TYR A 27 2.66 -9.12 8.60
N PHE A 28 3.15 -8.73 7.43
CA PHE A 28 3.00 -9.48 6.18
C PHE A 28 4.38 -9.98 5.75
N PHE A 29 4.56 -11.30 5.72
CA PHE A 29 5.82 -11.95 5.36
C PHE A 29 5.59 -13.04 4.31
N GLY A 30 6.67 -13.46 3.64
CA GLY A 30 6.63 -14.45 2.58
C GLY A 30 7.80 -14.26 1.60
N GLU A 31 7.89 -15.15 0.62
CA GLU A 31 8.99 -15.15 -0.36
C GLU A 31 8.97 -13.93 -1.31
N ASN A 32 10.05 -13.77 -2.06
CA ASN A 32 10.11 -12.80 -3.15
C ASN A 32 9.04 -13.13 -4.19
N GLY A 33 8.32 -12.11 -4.67
CA GLY A 33 7.19 -12.31 -5.59
C GLY A 33 5.87 -12.68 -4.91
N ALA A 34 5.80 -12.87 -3.58
CA ALA A 34 4.55 -13.19 -2.88
C ALA A 34 3.52 -12.03 -2.80
N GLY A 35 3.77 -10.87 -3.42
CA GLY A 35 2.81 -9.77 -3.46
C GLY A 35 2.91 -8.73 -2.33
N LYS A 36 3.93 -8.81 -1.45
CA LYS A 36 4.12 -7.86 -0.33
C LYS A 36 4.12 -6.39 -0.76
N THR A 37 4.89 -6.06 -1.80
CA THR A 37 4.94 -4.69 -2.36
C THR A 37 3.63 -4.28 -3.02
N THR A 38 2.84 -5.24 -3.52
CA THR A 38 1.50 -4.96 -4.08
C THR A 38 0.56 -4.44 -3.00
N ILE A 39 0.60 -5.02 -1.80
CA ILE A 39 -0.20 -4.52 -0.65
C ILE A 39 0.16 -3.07 -0.35
N SER A 40 1.45 -2.73 -0.25
CA SER A 40 1.84 -1.35 0.09
C SER A 40 1.47 -0.34 -1.00
N ARG A 41 1.59 -0.70 -2.28
CA ARG A 41 1.15 0.14 -3.41
C ARG A 41 -0.36 0.33 -3.46
N LEU A 42 -1.12 -0.71 -3.17
CA LEU A 42 -2.58 -0.63 -3.06
C LEU A 42 -2.98 0.32 -1.91
N ILE A 43 -2.31 0.24 -0.76
CA ILE A 43 -2.55 1.16 0.36
C ILE A 43 -2.23 2.61 0.00
N ALA A 44 -1.16 2.84 -0.78
CA ALA A 44 -0.77 4.18 -1.19
C ALA A 44 -1.83 4.84 -2.09
N ASN A 45 -2.34 4.11 -3.08
CA ASN A 45 -3.25 4.64 -4.10
C ASN A 45 -4.34 3.61 -4.49
N PRO A 46 -5.34 3.36 -3.63
CA PRO A 46 -6.37 2.36 -3.88
C PRO A 46 -7.19 2.64 -5.15
N ASP A 47 -7.37 3.91 -5.49
CA ASP A 47 -8.15 4.36 -6.65
C ASP A 47 -7.55 3.93 -7.99
N ASN A 48 -6.25 3.56 -8.02
CA ASN A 48 -5.59 3.04 -9.22
C ASN A 48 -5.91 1.56 -9.50
N TYR A 49 -6.67 0.89 -8.64
CA TYR A 49 -6.90 -0.55 -8.70
C TYR A 49 -8.41 -0.86 -8.69
N GLN A 50 -9.04 -0.85 -9.87
CA GLN A 50 -10.49 -1.02 -10.04
C GLN A 50 -11.10 -2.27 -9.38
N ASN A 51 -10.32 -3.36 -9.30
CA ASN A 51 -10.77 -4.64 -8.74
C ASN A 51 -10.41 -4.82 -7.26
N CYS A 52 -9.88 -3.77 -6.63
CA CYS A 52 -9.42 -3.80 -5.25
C CYS A 52 -10.13 -2.71 -4.45
N SER A 53 -10.21 -2.91 -3.15
CA SER A 53 -10.72 -1.87 -2.26
C SER A 53 -10.05 -1.94 -0.90
N ILE A 54 -10.10 -0.82 -0.18
CA ILE A 54 -9.70 -0.71 1.20
C ILE A 54 -10.89 -0.14 1.93
N ASP A 55 -11.22 -0.75 3.07
CA ASP A 55 -12.25 -0.21 3.96
C ASP A 55 -11.57 0.34 5.20
N TRP A 56 -12.04 1.51 5.64
CA TRP A 56 -11.59 2.13 6.88
C TRP A 56 -12.69 2.03 7.93
N LEU A 57 -12.28 1.76 9.17
CA LEU A 57 -13.15 1.79 10.34
C LEU A 57 -13.86 3.14 10.40
N GLY A 58 -15.20 3.10 10.50
CA GLY A 58 -16.06 4.29 10.50
C GLY A 58 -16.27 4.92 9.11
N SER A 59 -15.94 4.21 8.03
CA SER A 59 -16.13 4.66 6.64
C SER A 59 -15.41 5.96 6.30
N GLN A 60 -14.42 6.35 7.10
CA GLN A 60 -13.62 7.56 6.91
C GLN A 60 -12.22 7.19 6.44
N ARG A 61 -11.90 7.50 5.18
CA ARG A 61 -10.55 7.33 4.65
C ARG A 61 -9.57 8.20 5.43
N LEU A 62 -8.52 7.57 5.94
CA LEU A 62 -7.42 8.26 6.61
C LEU A 62 -6.30 8.54 5.61
N SER A 63 -5.53 9.61 5.86
CA SER A 63 -4.28 9.83 5.14
C SER A 63 -3.33 8.65 5.37
N THR A 64 -2.78 8.12 4.28
CA THR A 64 -1.88 6.96 4.29
C THR A 64 -0.46 7.39 4.01
N LEU A 65 0.45 7.08 4.94
CA LEU A 65 1.89 7.24 4.75
C LEU A 65 2.49 5.87 4.41
N VAL A 66 3.01 5.73 3.19
CA VAL A 66 3.59 4.48 2.70
C VAL A 66 5.07 4.67 2.44
N TYR A 67 5.89 4.01 3.24
CA TYR A 67 7.33 3.94 3.05
C TYR A 67 7.70 2.64 2.32
N ASN A 68 7.88 2.73 1.01
CA ASN A 68 8.29 1.61 0.16
C ASN A 68 9.33 2.08 -0.87
N ARG A 69 9.70 1.21 -1.82
CA ARG A 69 10.66 1.57 -2.88
C ARG A 69 10.19 2.76 -3.73
N ASP A 70 8.90 2.87 -4.00
CA ASP A 70 8.36 3.98 -4.80
C ASP A 70 8.51 5.32 -4.06
N PHE A 71 8.34 5.33 -2.73
CA PHE A 71 8.65 6.51 -1.92
C PHE A 71 10.12 6.89 -2.02
N ILE A 72 11.04 5.92 -1.95
CA ILE A 72 12.47 6.18 -2.10
C ILE A 72 12.78 6.74 -3.47
N ASP A 73 12.27 6.10 -4.52
CA ASP A 73 12.52 6.51 -5.89
C ASP A 73 11.97 7.93 -6.12
N ASN A 74 10.73 8.23 -5.71
CA ASN A 74 10.11 9.53 -5.93
C ASN A 74 10.77 10.69 -5.18
N ASN A 75 11.43 10.43 -4.04
CA ASN A 75 11.99 11.48 -3.18
C ASN A 75 13.52 11.55 -3.19
N PHE A 76 14.21 10.48 -3.60
CA PHE A 76 15.67 10.37 -3.49
C PHE A 76 16.38 9.89 -4.77
N SER A 77 15.66 9.44 -5.81
CA SER A 77 16.32 8.98 -7.05
C SER A 77 16.72 10.11 -8.01
N GLN A 78 16.31 11.36 -7.73
CA GLN A 78 16.73 12.52 -8.51
C GLN A 78 17.98 13.15 -7.91
N ASN A 79 19.03 13.29 -8.72
CA ASN A 79 20.29 14.00 -8.44
C ASN A 79 20.13 15.52 -8.20
N GLN A 80 18.98 15.97 -7.68
CA GLN A 80 18.72 17.36 -7.32
C GLN A 80 18.07 17.37 -5.95
N SER A 81 18.78 18.02 -5.02
CA SER A 81 18.36 18.42 -3.67
C SER A 81 17.03 17.85 -3.18
N VAL A 82 17.08 17.02 -2.14
CA VAL A 82 15.92 16.62 -1.35
C VAL A 82 15.06 17.86 -1.06
N LYS A 83 13.84 17.91 -1.61
CA LYS A 83 12.89 19.00 -1.33
C LYS A 83 12.67 19.05 0.18
N GLY A 84 13.13 20.13 0.82
CA GLY A 84 12.89 20.39 2.24
C GLY A 84 14.08 20.30 3.19
N VAL A 85 15.31 20.02 2.72
CA VAL A 85 16.51 20.22 3.58
C VAL A 85 17.21 21.56 3.28
N PHE A 86 17.08 22.09 2.06
CA PHE A 86 17.71 23.37 1.65
C PHE A 86 16.84 24.24 0.72
N THR A 87 15.52 24.27 0.93
CA THR A 87 14.60 25.22 0.26
C THR A 87 13.65 25.82 1.24
#